data_AF-A0A959C948-F1
#
_entry.id   AF-A0A959C948-F1
#
_cell.length_a   1.000
_cell.length_b   1.000
_cell.length_c   1.000
_cell.angle_alpha   90.00
_cell.angle_beta   90.00
_cell.angle_gamma   90.00
#
_symmetry.space_group_name_H-M   'P 1'
#
loop_
_entity.id
_entity.type
_entity.pdbx_description
1 polymer ?
#
loop_
_entity_poly.entity_id
_entity_poly.type
_entity_poly.pdbx_seq_one_letter_code
_entity_poly.pdbx_strand_id
1 'polypeptide(L)'
;MLLHMRFPGVVGRIRPWVQRFSLLIFFSILVLALLGNWENLLNYLGFAFVIVAVHNMIALGTGYFMGGLARLPELDRRTLAFETGVHNTALGLLLIFQFFDGLGGMALVAAWWGIWDLVTGLGLAGWWRRRQEATVATSS
;
A
#
# COMPACT_ATOMS: atom_id res chain seq x y z
N MET A 1 6.48 7.38 19.28
CA MET A 1 7.85 7.96 19.21
C MET A 1 8.54 7.93 20.58
N LEU A 2 7.94 8.51 21.63
CA LEU A 2 8.50 8.53 23.00
C LEU A 2 8.80 7.15 23.61
N LEU A 3 7.94 6.15 23.37
CA LEU A 3 8.11 4.76 23.85
C LEU A 3 9.32 4.05 23.23
N HIS A 4 9.64 4.34 21.96
CA HIS A 4 10.80 3.77 21.27
C HIS A 4 12.11 4.36 21.83
N MET A 5 12.10 5.66 22.15
CA MET A 5 13.26 6.32 22.77
C MET A 5 13.52 5.82 24.20
N ARG A 6 12.48 5.54 24.99
CA ARG A 6 12.65 5.08 26.38
C ARG A 6 12.87 3.57 26.54
N PHE A 7 12.27 2.73 25.69
CA PHE A 7 12.29 1.28 25.87
C PHE A 7 12.50 0.54 24.52
N PRO A 8 13.67 0.70 23.88
CA PRO A 8 13.95 0.13 22.56
C PRO A 8 13.86 -1.41 22.54
N GLY A 9 14.27 -2.08 23.63
CA GLY A 9 14.22 -3.55 23.73
C GLY A 9 12.80 -4.14 23.73
N VAL A 10 11.84 -3.44 24.35
CA VAL A 10 10.43 -3.87 24.40
C VAL A 10 9.74 -3.63 23.05
N VAL A 11 10.01 -2.48 22.43
CA VAL A 11 9.45 -2.14 21.11
C VAL A 11 9.94 -3.10 20.03
N GLY A 12 11.22 -3.49 20.06
CA GLY A 12 11.78 -4.46 19.11
C GLY A 12 11.09 -5.82 19.15
N ARG A 13 10.70 -6.29 20.35
CA ARG A 13 10.06 -7.62 20.53
C ARG A 13 8.58 -7.63 20.15
N ILE A 14 7.89 -6.50 20.32
CA ILE A 14 6.45 -6.36 20.03
C ILE A 14 6.19 -6.01 18.56
N ARG A 15 7.11 -5.29 17.90
CA ARG A 15 7.00 -4.87 16.50
C ARG A 15 6.51 -5.96 15.53
N PRO A 16 7.11 -7.17 15.47
CA PRO A 16 6.66 -8.18 14.51
C PRO A 16 5.24 -8.70 14.81
N TRP A 17 4.85 -8.74 16.09
CA TRP A 17 3.49 -9.12 16.48
C TRP A 17 2.46 -8.08 16.09
N VAL A 18 2.75 -6.80 16.35
CA VAL A 18 1.86 -5.69 15.97
C VAL A 18 1.67 -5.65 14.46
N GLN A 19 2.75 -5.79 13.67
CA GLN A 19 2.65 -5.81 12.21
C GLN A 19 1.73 -6.94 11.71
N ARG A 20 1.91 -8.16 12.24
CA ARG A 20 1.05 -9.30 11.89
C ARG A 20 -0.40 -9.06 12.29
N PHE A 21 -0.63 -8.54 13.49
CA PHE A 21 -1.97 -8.28 14.00
C PHE A 21 -2.68 -7.18 13.20
N SER A 22 -1.99 -6.10 12.85
CA SER A 22 -2.51 -5.05 11.96
C SER A 22 -2.87 -5.60 10.58
N LEU A 23 -2.01 -6.46 10.01
CA LEU A 23 -2.31 -7.14 8.74
C LEU A 23 -3.56 -8.01 8.86
N LEU A 24 -3.66 -8.81 9.93
CA LEU A 24 -4.79 -9.69 10.18
C LEU A 24 -6.11 -8.92 10.31
N ILE A 25 -6.12 -7.81 11.07
CA ILE A 25 -7.31 -6.95 11.19
C ILE A 25 -7.69 -6.40 9.82
N PHE A 26 -6.72 -5.87 9.06
CA PHE A 26 -6.97 -5.33 7.73
C PHE A 26 -7.60 -6.38 6.80
N PHE A 27 -7.02 -7.58 6.72
CA PHE A 27 -7.56 -8.69 5.94
C PHE A 27 -8.92 -9.16 6.46
N SER A 28 -9.16 -9.14 7.77
CA SER A 28 -10.45 -9.56 8.34
C SER A 28 -11.57 -8.60 7.94
N ILE A 29 -11.33 -7.29 8.03
CA ILE A 29 -12.31 -6.27 7.61
C ILE A 29 -12.59 -6.40 6.11
N LEU A 30 -11.56 -6.65 5.30
CA LEU A 30 -11.70 -6.91 3.86
C LEU A 30 -12.60 -8.12 3.58
N VAL A 31 -12.36 -9.27 4.24
CA VAL A 31 -13.15 -10.49 4.03
C VAL A 31 -14.61 -10.28 4.47
N LEU A 32 -14.84 -9.62 5.61
CA LEU A 32 -16.19 -9.31 6.07
C LEU A 32 -16.94 -8.38 5.09
N ALA A 33 -16.26 -7.37 4.55
CA ALA A 33 -16.83 -6.47 3.54
C ALA A 33 -17.17 -7.20 2.24
N LEU A 34 -16.30 -8.12 1.79
CA LEU A 34 -16.50 -8.96 0.60
C LEU A 34 -17.72 -9.89 0.75
N LEU A 35 -17.84 -10.58 1.88
CA LEU A 35 -18.95 -11.50 2.14
C LEU A 35 -20.29 -10.78 2.24
N GLY A 36 -20.33 -9.59 2.84
CA GLY A 36 -21.55 -8.79 2.96
C GLY A 36 -22.03 -8.13 1.67
N ASN A 37 -21.19 -8.04 0.63
CA ASN A 37 -21.46 -7.26 -0.58
C ASN A 37 -21.11 -8.02 -1.88
N TRP A 38 -21.30 -9.34 -1.91
CA TRP A 38 -20.85 -10.22 -2.99
C TRP A 38 -21.42 -9.87 -4.39
N GLU A 39 -22.69 -9.45 -4.48
CA GLU A 39 -23.28 -9.03 -5.76
C GLU A 39 -22.70 -7.69 -6.27
N ASN A 40 -22.47 -6.73 -5.36
CA ASN A 40 -21.80 -5.47 -5.70
C ASN A 40 -20.35 -5.69 -6.11
N LEU A 41 -19.69 -6.69 -5.53
CA LEU A 41 -18.35 -7.08 -5.93
C LEU A 41 -18.33 -7.47 -7.41
N LEU A 42 -19.13 -8.44 -7.83
CA LEU A 42 -19.05 -8.96 -9.19
C LEU A 42 -19.40 -7.91 -10.26
N ASN A 43 -20.31 -6.98 -9.95
CA ASN A 43 -20.72 -5.94 -10.89
C ASN A 43 -19.72 -4.78 -11.02
N TYR A 44 -19.05 -4.39 -9.93
CA TYR A 44 -18.20 -3.18 -9.90
C TYR A 44 -16.70 -3.48 -9.84
N LEU A 45 -16.29 -4.70 -9.45
CA LEU A 45 -14.88 -5.05 -9.28
C LEU A 45 -14.09 -4.93 -10.59
N GLY A 46 -14.66 -5.31 -11.73
CA GLY A 46 -13.96 -5.22 -13.02
C GLY A 46 -13.59 -3.78 -13.42
N PHE A 47 -14.54 -2.84 -13.26
CA PHE A 47 -14.31 -1.43 -13.56
C PHE A 47 -13.42 -0.75 -12.50
N ALA A 48 -13.68 -1.05 -11.22
CA ALA A 48 -12.87 -0.55 -10.12
C ALA A 48 -11.41 -1.05 -10.24
N PHE A 49 -11.19 -2.29 -10.66
CA PHE A 49 -9.86 -2.87 -10.87
C PHE A 49 -9.03 -2.01 -11.83
N VAL A 50 -9.58 -1.70 -13.01
CA VAL A 50 -8.86 -0.96 -14.05
C VAL A 50 -8.55 0.46 -13.58
N ILE A 51 -9.52 1.15 -12.96
CA ILE A 51 -9.31 2.52 -12.45
C ILE A 51 -8.23 2.55 -11.38
N VAL A 52 -8.33 1.67 -10.39
CA VAL A 52 -7.36 1.61 -9.27
C VAL A 52 -5.97 1.25 -9.81
N ALA A 53 -5.90 0.31 -10.75
CA ALA A 53 -4.65 -0.07 -11.39
C ALA A 53 -3.98 1.11 -12.11
N VAL A 54 -4.74 1.80 -12.96
CA VAL A 54 -4.25 2.95 -13.73
C VAL A 54 -3.87 4.11 -12.81
N HIS A 55 -4.70 4.44 -11.82
CA HIS A 55 -4.44 5.54 -10.90
C HIS A 55 -3.17 5.30 -10.08
N ASN A 56 -2.98 4.10 -9.56
CA ASN A 56 -1.78 3.75 -8.80
C ASN A 56 -0.52 3.77 -9.68
N MET A 57 -0.58 3.28 -10.92
CA MET A 57 0.54 3.41 -11.86
C MET A 57 0.88 4.87 -12.15
N ILE A 58 -0.14 5.73 -12.31
CA ILE A 58 0.06 7.18 -12.49
C ILE A 58 0.70 7.78 -11.25
N ALA A 59 0.23 7.43 -10.05
CA ALA A 59 0.77 7.95 -8.80
C ALA A 59 2.25 7.55 -8.59
N LEU A 60 2.57 6.26 -8.75
CA LEU A 60 3.94 5.75 -8.71
C LEU A 60 4.83 6.42 -9.77
N GLY A 61 4.33 6.53 -11.00
CA GLY A 61 5.05 7.14 -12.12
C GLY A 61 5.28 8.63 -11.94
N THR A 62 4.29 9.35 -11.40
CA THR A 62 4.38 10.79 -11.13
C THR A 62 5.40 11.07 -10.04
N GLY A 63 5.40 10.31 -8.94
CA GLY A 63 6.40 10.45 -7.88
C GLY A 63 7.83 10.22 -8.40
N TYR A 64 8.02 9.16 -9.20
CA TYR A 64 9.31 8.88 -9.83
C TYR A 64 9.76 9.99 -10.81
N PHE A 65 8.84 10.44 -11.66
CA PHE A 65 9.11 11.47 -12.68
C PHE A 65 9.41 12.83 -12.04
N MET A 66 8.66 13.22 -11.00
CA MET A 66 8.93 14.43 -10.23
C MET A 66 10.33 14.40 -9.59
N GLY A 67 10.74 13.26 -9.03
CA GLY A 67 12.11 13.10 -8.54
C GLY A 67 13.16 13.22 -9.66
N GLY A 68 12.82 12.78 -10.87
CA GLY A 68 13.61 13.00 -12.08
C GLY A 68 13.76 14.48 -12.45
N LEU A 69 12.66 15.23 -12.45
CA LEU A 69 12.65 16.68 -12.71
C LEU A 69 13.46 17.44 -11.66
N ALA A 70 13.37 17.03 -10.40
CA ALA A 70 14.15 17.57 -9.30
C ALA A 70 15.63 17.15 -9.31
N ARG A 71 16.08 16.36 -10.32
CA ARG A 71 17.44 15.84 -10.47
C ARG A 71 17.95 15.07 -9.25
N LEU A 72 17.05 14.40 -8.53
CA LEU A 72 17.42 13.61 -7.35
C LEU A 72 18.16 12.32 -7.73
N PRO A 73 18.98 11.75 -6.82
CA PRO A 73 19.54 10.40 -6.97
C PRO A 73 18.47 9.32 -7.18
N GLU A 74 18.85 8.21 -7.81
CA GLU A 74 17.94 7.09 -8.12
C GLU A 74 17.22 6.54 -6.88
N LEU A 75 17.90 6.50 -5.73
CA LEU A 75 17.30 6.06 -4.48
C LEU A 75 16.12 6.95 -4.05
N ASP A 76 16.32 8.27 -4.12
CA ASP A 76 15.32 9.25 -3.70
C ASP A 76 14.13 9.28 -4.67
N ARG A 77 14.36 9.06 -5.96
CA ARG A 77 13.28 8.91 -6.96
C ARG A 77 12.38 7.70 -6.67
N ARG A 78 12.97 6.58 -6.26
CA ARG A 78 12.23 5.38 -5.86
C ARG A 78 11.43 5.61 -4.59
N THR A 79 12.02 6.33 -3.62
CA THR A 79 11.33 6.74 -2.39
C THR A 79 10.12 7.61 -2.72
N LEU A 80 10.29 8.64 -3.56
CA LEU A 80 9.19 9.51 -3.99
C LEU A 80 8.08 8.76 -4.72
N ALA A 81 8.44 7.78 -5.56
CA ALA A 81 7.46 6.90 -6.19
C ALA A 81 6.60 6.19 -5.13
N PHE A 82 7.23 5.57 -4.14
CA PHE A 82 6.50 4.88 -3.06
C PHE A 82 5.68 5.83 -2.19
N GLU A 83 6.21 7.00 -1.83
CA GLU A 83 5.46 7.99 -1.03
C GLU A 83 4.25 8.54 -1.77
N THR A 84 4.31 8.63 -3.10
CA THR A 84 3.20 9.14 -3.92
C THR A 84 2.19 8.03 -4.27
N GLY A 85 2.65 6.80 -4.46
CA GLY A 85 1.79 5.69 -4.91
C GLY A 85 1.22 4.82 -3.81
N VAL A 86 1.91 4.69 -2.67
CA VAL A 86 1.47 3.83 -1.55
C VAL A 86 0.76 4.69 -0.52
N HIS A 87 -0.57 4.61 -0.48
CA HIS A 87 -1.37 5.38 0.46
C HIS A 87 -1.69 4.62 1.75
N ASN A 88 -2.03 5.36 2.81
CA ASN A 88 -2.52 4.76 4.05
C ASN A 88 -3.99 4.33 3.91
N THR A 89 -4.18 3.13 3.40
CA THR A 89 -5.51 2.56 3.16
C THR A 89 -6.28 2.25 4.44
N ALA A 90 -5.61 2.03 5.57
CA ALA A 90 -6.25 1.83 6.87
C ALA A 90 -6.96 3.11 7.37
N LEU A 91 -6.35 4.29 7.18
CA LEU A 91 -7.00 5.56 7.50
C LEU A 91 -8.21 5.81 6.60
N GLY A 92 -8.10 5.53 5.30
CA GLY A 92 -9.22 5.66 4.36
C GLY A 92 -10.41 4.77 4.75
N LEU A 93 -10.13 3.52 5.10
CA LEU A 93 -11.14 2.57 5.55
C LEU A 93 -11.83 3.03 6.85
N LEU A 94 -11.06 3.53 7.83
CA LEU A 94 -11.61 4.08 9.07
C LEU A 94 -12.57 5.25 8.81
N LEU A 95 -12.18 6.17 7.92
CA LEU A 95 -13.02 7.32 7.56
C LEU A 95 -14.33 6.88 6.87
N ILE A 96 -14.29 5.86 6.02
CA ILE A 96 -15.48 5.30 5.36
C ILE A 96 -16.46 4.73 6.39
N PHE A 97 -15.97 3.94 7.34
CA PHE A 97 -16.83 3.38 8.38
C PHE A 97 -17.36 4.44 9.34
N GLN A 98 -16.58 5.49 9.62
CA GLN A 98 -16.95 6.51 10.59
C GLN A 98 -17.90 7.59 10.02
N PHE A 99 -17.75 7.96 8.74
CA PHE A 99 -18.49 9.10 8.16
C PHE A 99 -19.51 8.71 7.08
N PHE A 100 -19.45 7.50 6.54
CA PHE A 100 -20.31 7.06 5.43
C PHE A 100 -21.18 5.86 5.80
N ASP A 101 -21.45 5.66 7.10
CA ASP A 101 -22.21 4.54 7.68
C ASP A 101 -21.77 3.16 7.15
N GLY A 102 -20.51 3.03 6.78
CA GLY A 102 -19.96 1.79 6.25
C GLY A 102 -20.63 1.32 4.95
N LEU A 103 -21.08 2.25 4.09
CA LEU A 103 -21.57 1.94 2.74
C LEU A 103 -20.66 0.90 2.07
N GLY A 104 -21.17 -0.33 1.98
CA GLY A 104 -20.34 -1.51 1.73
C GLY A 104 -19.54 -1.44 0.42
N GLY A 105 -20.09 -0.78 -0.60
CA GLY A 105 -19.41 -0.55 -1.87
C GLY A 105 -18.17 0.34 -1.75
N MET A 106 -18.20 1.40 -0.94
CA MET A 106 -17.04 2.28 -0.74
C MET A 106 -15.95 1.59 0.07
N ALA A 107 -16.33 0.89 1.14
CA ALA A 107 -15.42 0.10 1.97
C ALA A 107 -14.72 -0.97 1.14
N LEU A 108 -15.46 -1.61 0.23
CA LEU A 108 -14.92 -2.61 -0.68
C LEU A 108 -13.88 -2.04 -1.65
N VAL A 109 -14.14 -0.86 -2.24
CA VAL A 109 -13.17 -0.20 -3.13
C VAL A 109 -11.90 0.21 -2.37
N ALA A 110 -12.04 0.77 -1.17
CA ALA A 110 -10.88 1.14 -0.33
C ALA A 110 -10.06 -0.07 0.12
N ALA A 111 -10.74 -1.18 0.45
CA ALA A 111 -10.06 -2.41 0.82
C ALA A 111 -9.34 -3.03 -0.40
N TRP A 112 -9.97 -3.03 -1.57
CA TRP A 112 -9.34 -3.41 -2.84
C TRP A 112 -8.11 -2.54 -3.15
N TRP A 113 -8.23 -1.22 -2.96
CA TRP A 113 -7.13 -0.28 -3.11
C TRP A 113 -5.92 -0.67 -2.26
N GLY A 114 -6.14 -1.01 -0.99
CA GLY A 114 -5.04 -1.40 -0.09
C GLY A 114 -4.35 -2.71 -0.48
N ILE A 115 -5.09 -3.69 -1.02
CA ILE A 115 -4.47 -4.90 -1.57
C ILE A 115 -3.60 -4.52 -2.77
N TRP A 116 -4.15 -3.71 -3.68
CA TRP A 116 -3.45 -3.33 -4.89
C TRP A 116 -2.16 -2.56 -4.59
N ASP A 117 -2.21 -1.56 -3.70
CA ASP A 117 -1.04 -0.80 -3.24
C ASP A 117 0.05 -1.73 -2.68
N LEU A 118 -0.35 -2.75 -1.90
CA LEU A 118 0.58 -3.73 -1.35
C LEU A 118 1.20 -4.60 -2.45
N VAL A 119 0.39 -5.09 -3.40
CA VAL A 119 0.84 -5.92 -4.51
C VAL A 119 1.80 -5.15 -5.42
N THR A 120 1.45 -3.92 -5.82
CA THR A 120 2.32 -3.09 -6.65
C THR A 120 3.55 -2.63 -5.90
N GLY A 121 3.42 -2.28 -4.62
CA GLY A 121 4.53 -1.82 -3.79
C GLY A 121 5.58 -2.93 -3.62
N LEU A 122 5.14 -4.14 -3.26
CA LEU A 122 6.02 -5.31 -3.14
C LEU A 122 6.58 -5.76 -4.50
N GLY A 123 5.77 -5.71 -5.56
CA GLY A 123 6.18 -6.06 -6.91
C GLY A 123 7.28 -5.12 -7.44
N LEU A 124 7.06 -3.81 -7.30
CA LEU A 124 8.02 -2.78 -7.73
C LEU A 124 9.30 -2.81 -6.88
N ALA A 125 9.18 -2.97 -5.56
CA ALA A 125 10.32 -3.16 -4.67
C ALA A 125 11.14 -4.40 -5.06
N GLY A 126 10.46 -5.53 -5.35
CA GLY A 126 11.11 -6.76 -5.81
C GLY A 126 11.81 -6.59 -7.16
N TRP A 127 11.21 -5.86 -8.09
CA TRP A 127 11.81 -5.56 -9.39
C TRP A 127 13.05 -4.68 -9.26
N TRP A 128 13.00 -3.63 -8.44
CA TRP A 128 14.14 -2.76 -8.17
C TRP A 128 15.26 -3.46 -7.42
N ARG A 129 14.95 -4.38 -6.51
CA ARG A 129 15.94 -5.21 -5.81
C ARG A 129 16.73 -6.08 -6.79
N ARG A 130 16.05 -6.81 -7.69
CA ARG A 130 16.72 -7.64 -8.71
C ARG A 130 17.64 -6.82 -9.63
N ARG A 131 17.24 -5.59 -9.97
CA ARG A 131 18.06 -4.69 -10.78
C ARG A 131 19.31 -4.20 -10.04
N GLN A 132 19.21 -3.94 -8.73
CA GLN A 132 20.39 -3.59 -7.92
C GLN A 132 21.37 -4.77 -7.82
N GLU A 133 20.85 -5.99 -7.60
CA GLU A 133 21.67 -7.22 -7.52
C GLU A 133 22.43 -7.49 -8.84
N ALA A 134 21.78 -7.29 -9.99
CA ALA A 134 22.41 -7.46 -11.31
C ALA A 134 23.55 -6.46 -11.59
N THR A 135 23.41 -5.21 -11.14
CA THR A 135 24.46 -4.18 -11.29
C THR A 135 25.69 -4.51 -10.46
N VAL A 136 25.51 -5.02 -9.23
CA VAL A 136 26.62 -5.39 -8.33
C VAL A 136 27.38 -6.62 -8.85
N ALA A 137 26.67 -7.61 -9.40
CA ALA A 137 27.29 -8.82 -9.96
C ALA A 137 28.14 -8.57 -11.22
N THR A 138 27.89 -7.48 -11.96
CA THR A 138 28.63 -7.14 -13.18
C THR A 138 29.87 -6.27 -12.90
N SER A 139 29.97 -5.69 -11.69
CA SER A 139 31.11 -4.87 -11.24
C SER A 139 32.12 -5.64 -10.36
N SER A 140 31.98 -6.96 -10.27
CA SER A 140 32.88 -7.88 -9.54
C SER A 140 33.75 -8.66 -10.51
#